data_AF-A0A165P585-F1
#
_entry.id   AF-A0A165P585-F1
#
_cell.length_a   1.000
_cell.length_b   1.000
_cell.length_c   1.000
_cell.angle_alpha   90.00
_cell.angle_beta   90.00
_cell.angle_gamma   90.00
#
_symmetry.space_group_name_H-M   'P 1'
#
loop_
_entity.id
_entity.type
_entity.pdbx_description
1 polymer ?
#
loop_
_entity_poly.entity_id
_entity_poly.type
_entity_poly.pdbx_seq_one_letter_code
_entity_poly.pdbx_strand_id
1 'polypeptide(L)'
;MNDADGGRGITLVLAHANGYHKEIWEPTILHLIHAQEAASSPVKIDEIWSWEPWNHGDAYLINEGNSTCMFDGRDNARDILQFLLYYLPSHASSRSLPVHLERLPENVGTSRKARGIEKRCMIGVGHSLGGCSIARLAIAEPNIFSSLILVEAGIVAYPGSGPLVDKRTFPYLVYAIKRQCWWPSREEAHAALLASPFFSS
;
A
#
# COMPACT_ATOMS: atom_id res chain seq x y z
N MET A 1 -32.91 -18.88 -4.42
CA MET A 1 -32.60 -18.02 -5.58
C MET A 1 -31.22 -18.41 -6.04
N ASN A 2 -31.03 -18.65 -7.33
CA ASN A 2 -29.83 -19.24 -7.89
C ASN A 2 -28.62 -18.29 -7.77
N ASP A 3 -27.58 -18.70 -7.04
CA ASP A 3 -26.25 -18.08 -6.97
C ASP A 3 -25.44 -18.30 -8.27
N ALA A 4 -26.09 -18.18 -9.43
CA ALA A 4 -25.55 -18.53 -10.74
C ALA A 4 -25.07 -17.32 -11.56
N ASP A 5 -24.85 -16.17 -10.90
CA ASP A 5 -24.10 -15.04 -11.47
C ASP A 5 -23.08 -14.56 -10.43
N GLY A 6 -22.11 -15.44 -10.13
CA GLY A 6 -21.07 -15.24 -9.12
C GLY A 6 -20.04 -14.19 -9.55
N GLY A 7 -20.43 -12.91 -9.47
CA GLY A 7 -19.53 -11.79 -9.72
C GLY A 7 -18.26 -11.87 -8.85
N ARG A 8 -17.10 -11.57 -9.45
CA ARG A 8 -15.82 -11.49 -8.72
C ARG A 8 -15.92 -10.38 -7.67
N GLY A 9 -15.91 -10.73 -6.39
CA GLY A 9 -15.88 -9.73 -5.33
C GLY A 9 -14.59 -8.90 -5.37
N ILE A 10 -14.70 -7.67 -4.89
CA ILE A 10 -13.60 -6.71 -4.91
C ILE A 10 -12.63 -6.99 -3.77
N THR A 11 -11.34 -6.95 -4.10
CA THR A 11 -10.25 -6.94 -3.13
C THR A 11 -9.48 -5.63 -3.27
N LEU A 12 -9.49 -4.82 -2.21
CA LEU A 12 -8.74 -3.57 -2.16
C LEU A 12 -7.33 -3.83 -1.60
N VAL A 13 -6.31 -3.24 -2.23
CA VAL A 13 -4.93 -3.21 -1.71
C VAL A 13 -4.56 -1.75 -1.46
N LEU A 14 -4.41 -1.37 -0.19
CA LEU A 14 -4.17 0.01 0.24
C LEU A 14 -2.68 0.21 0.54
N ALA A 15 -2.04 1.19 -0.09
CA ALA A 15 -0.64 1.53 0.13
C ALA A 15 -0.50 3.00 0.55
N HIS A 16 0.03 3.25 1.75
CA HIS A 16 0.12 4.59 2.32
C HIS A 16 1.27 5.44 1.73
N ALA A 17 1.26 6.74 2.05
CA ALA A 17 2.29 7.68 1.64
C ALA A 17 3.55 7.59 2.50
N ASN A 18 4.65 8.18 2.01
CA ASN A 18 5.91 8.25 2.75
C ASN A 18 5.73 9.06 4.06
N GLY A 19 6.23 8.53 5.17
CA GLY A 19 6.15 9.17 6.49
C GLY A 19 4.83 8.95 7.22
N TYR A 20 4.00 8.04 6.72
CA TYR A 20 2.79 7.55 7.37
C TYR A 20 2.92 6.05 7.70
N HIS A 21 1.86 5.47 8.24
CA HIS A 21 1.73 4.05 8.60
C HIS A 21 0.36 3.51 8.10
N LYS A 22 0.15 2.20 8.12
CA LYS A 22 -1.04 1.55 7.53
C LYS A 22 -2.39 2.00 8.12
N GLU A 23 -2.42 2.46 9.36
CA GLU A 23 -3.63 2.89 10.09
C GLU A 23 -4.22 4.19 9.56
N ILE A 24 -3.49 4.96 8.73
CA ILE A 24 -4.08 6.15 8.10
C ILE A 24 -5.30 5.82 7.23
N TRP A 25 -5.44 4.56 6.83
CA TRP A 25 -6.56 4.08 6.04
C TRP A 25 -7.77 3.71 6.91
N GLU A 26 -7.66 3.58 8.24
CA GLU A 26 -8.77 3.17 9.11
C GLU A 26 -10.05 3.99 8.92
N PRO A 27 -10.00 5.34 8.86
CA PRO A 27 -11.22 6.12 8.62
C PRO A 27 -11.84 5.85 7.24
N THR A 28 -11.01 5.61 6.23
CA THR A 28 -11.46 5.25 4.88
C THR A 28 -12.10 3.86 4.87
N ILE A 29 -11.46 2.89 5.50
CA ILE A 29 -11.96 1.52 5.64
C ILE A 29 -13.32 1.52 6.33
N LEU A 30 -13.46 2.24 7.44
CA LEU A 30 -14.72 2.37 8.17
C LEU A 30 -15.82 2.96 7.30
N HIS A 31 -15.52 4.02 6.54
CA HIS A 31 -16.48 4.64 5.63
C HIS A 31 -16.91 3.67 4.52
N LEU A 32 -15.98 2.90 3.94
CA LEU A 32 -16.29 1.90 2.92
C LEU A 32 -17.20 0.78 3.45
N ILE A 33 -16.94 0.30 4.68
CA ILE A 33 -17.77 -0.72 5.33
C ILE A 33 -19.19 -0.17 5.55
N HIS A 34 -19.32 1.02 6.17
CA HIS A 34 -20.63 1.63 6.39
C HIS A 34 -21.38 1.90 5.07
N ALA A 35 -20.69 2.34 4.02
CA ALA A 35 -21.29 2.56 2.71
C ALA A 35 -21.82 1.26 2.09
N GLN A 36 -21.09 0.15 2.26
CA GLN A 36 -21.51 -1.17 1.80
C GLN A 36 -22.70 -1.72 2.60
N GLU A 37 -22.78 -1.46 3.90
CA GLU A 37 -23.89 -1.89 4.76
C GLU A 37 -25.16 -1.05 4.57
N ALA A 38 -24.99 0.26 4.39
CA ALA A 38 -26.11 1.20 4.30
C ALA A 38 -26.82 1.17 2.94
N ALA A 39 -26.10 0.83 1.87
CA ALA A 39 -26.68 0.68 0.54
C ALA A 39 -26.93 -0.79 0.24
N SER A 40 -27.97 -1.10 -0.55
CA SER A 40 -27.94 -2.27 -1.43
C SER A 40 -26.89 -2.02 -2.54
N SER A 41 -25.65 -1.74 -2.15
CA SER A 41 -24.57 -1.37 -3.03
C SER A 41 -24.40 -2.50 -4.05
N PRO A 42 -24.45 -2.21 -5.36
CA PRO A 42 -24.13 -3.22 -6.37
C PRO A 42 -22.65 -3.64 -6.30
N VAL A 43 -21.83 -2.87 -5.57
CA VAL A 43 -20.40 -3.08 -5.39
C VAL A 43 -20.17 -3.82 -4.07
N LYS A 44 -19.64 -5.04 -4.17
CA LYS A 44 -19.29 -5.89 -3.03
C LYS A 44 -17.77 -5.98 -2.87
N ILE A 45 -17.25 -5.39 -1.80
CA ILE A 45 -15.90 -5.54 -1.27
C ILE A 45 -15.88 -6.80 -0.39
N ASP A 46 -15.13 -7.81 -0.83
CA ASP A 46 -14.92 -9.05 -0.09
C ASP A 46 -13.75 -8.95 0.89
N GLU A 47 -12.68 -8.24 0.52
CA GLU A 47 -11.47 -8.10 1.34
C GLU A 47 -10.79 -6.73 1.15
N ILE A 48 -10.11 -6.26 2.20
CA ILE A 48 -9.25 -5.08 2.19
C ILE A 48 -7.92 -5.45 2.83
N TRP A 49 -6.82 -5.18 2.12
CA TRP A 49 -5.45 -5.41 2.56
C TRP A 49 -4.72 -4.09 2.69
N SER A 50 -4.31 -3.71 3.90
CA SER A 50 -3.49 -2.51 4.13
C SER A 50 -2.01 -2.89 4.19
N TRP A 51 -1.20 -2.25 3.36
CA TRP A 51 0.23 -2.54 3.18
C TRP A 51 1.11 -1.52 3.89
N GLU A 52 2.20 -2.01 4.47
CA GLU A 52 3.22 -1.21 5.15
C GLU A 52 4.62 -1.57 4.60
N PRO A 53 5.39 -0.61 4.04
CA PRO A 53 6.77 -0.84 3.62
C PRO A 53 7.67 -1.24 4.80
N TRP A 54 8.75 -1.95 4.51
CA TRP A 54 9.65 -2.52 5.52
C TRP A 54 10.24 -1.52 6.53
N ASN A 55 10.31 -0.23 6.18
CA ASN A 55 10.86 0.84 7.03
C ASN A 55 9.81 1.81 7.60
N HIS A 56 8.52 1.44 7.58
CA HIS A 56 7.43 2.22 8.17
C HIS A 56 6.70 1.41 9.25
N GLY A 57 6.06 2.13 10.18
CA GLY A 57 5.16 1.57 11.20
C GLY A 57 5.70 0.34 11.93
N ASP A 58 4.86 -0.69 12.04
CA ASP A 58 5.19 -1.95 12.70
C ASP A 58 6.21 -2.77 11.89
N ALA A 59 6.17 -2.67 10.56
CA ALA A 59 7.14 -3.36 9.70
C ALA A 59 8.58 -2.92 10.00
N TYR A 60 8.79 -1.63 10.35
CA TYR A 60 10.09 -1.15 10.80
C TYR A 60 10.56 -1.85 12.08
N LEU A 61 9.67 -2.03 13.06
CA LEU A 61 10.02 -2.67 14.34
C LEU A 61 10.55 -4.10 14.15
N ILE A 62 10.04 -4.80 13.12
CA ILE A 62 10.49 -6.16 12.77
C ILE A 62 11.84 -6.13 12.03
N ASN A 63 12.11 -5.05 11.26
CA ASN A 63 13.28 -4.93 10.38
C ASN A 63 14.41 -4.05 10.93
N GLU A 64 14.25 -3.48 12.13
CA GLU A 64 15.19 -2.53 12.76
C GLU A 64 16.65 -2.98 12.64
N GLY A 65 16.93 -4.25 13.00
CA GLY A 65 18.29 -4.81 13.00
C GLY A 65 18.90 -5.07 11.61
N ASN A 66 18.09 -5.01 10.55
CA ASN A 66 18.50 -5.28 9.16
C ASN A 66 18.30 -4.06 8.24
N SER A 67 18.04 -2.89 8.81
CA SER A 67 17.68 -1.69 8.06
C SER A 67 18.90 -1.03 7.41
N THR A 68 18.79 -0.67 6.13
CA THR A 68 19.79 0.19 5.47
C THR A 68 19.36 1.65 5.54
N CYS A 69 20.28 2.59 5.31
CA CYS A 69 19.95 4.02 5.22
C CYS A 69 19.24 4.41 3.90
N MET A 70 19.12 3.49 2.95
CA MET A 70 18.56 3.74 1.63
C MET A 70 17.20 3.06 1.48
N PHE A 71 16.25 3.79 0.91
CA PHE A 71 14.94 3.28 0.55
C PHE A 71 14.68 3.53 -0.94
N ASP A 72 14.40 2.46 -1.69
CA ASP A 72 14.00 2.54 -3.09
C ASP A 72 12.51 2.15 -3.22
N GLY A 73 11.69 3.07 -3.74
CA GLY A 73 10.27 2.81 -3.97
C GLY A 73 9.99 1.66 -4.96
N ARG A 74 10.97 1.27 -5.79
CA ARG A 74 10.92 0.09 -6.65
C ARG A 74 10.96 -1.21 -5.85
N ASP A 75 11.69 -1.23 -4.74
CA ASP A 75 11.72 -2.40 -3.86
C ASP A 75 10.40 -2.53 -3.11
N ASN A 76 9.81 -1.43 -2.63
CA ASN A 76 8.45 -1.48 -2.07
C ASN A 76 7.41 -2.00 -3.09
N ALA A 77 7.50 -1.60 -4.36
CA ALA A 77 6.63 -2.15 -5.41
C ALA A 77 6.85 -3.66 -5.62
N ARG A 78 8.10 -4.12 -5.52
CA ARG A 78 8.46 -5.54 -5.59
C ARG A 78 7.91 -6.30 -4.38
N ASP A 79 8.02 -5.76 -3.18
CA ASP A 79 7.54 -6.41 -1.96
C ASP A 79 6.02 -6.60 -1.99
N ILE A 80 5.27 -5.56 -2.39
CA ILE A 80 3.82 -5.66 -2.61
C ILE A 80 3.54 -6.75 -3.65
N LEU A 81 4.25 -6.75 -4.78
CA LEU A 81 4.05 -7.75 -5.81
C LEU A 81 4.35 -9.17 -5.31
N GLN A 82 5.44 -9.37 -4.56
CA GLN A 82 5.79 -10.66 -3.98
C GLN A 82 4.71 -11.15 -3.03
N PHE A 83 4.15 -10.27 -2.20
CA PHE A 83 3.00 -10.57 -1.37
C PHE A 83 1.80 -11.01 -2.21
N LEU A 84 1.40 -10.23 -3.23
CA LEU A 84 0.25 -10.53 -4.08
C LEU A 84 0.42 -11.82 -4.89
N LEU A 85 1.64 -12.19 -5.25
CA LEU A 85 1.91 -13.42 -6.02
C LEU A 85 2.00 -14.66 -5.15
N TYR A 86 2.66 -14.56 -4.01
CA TYR A 86 3.12 -15.73 -3.26
C TYR A 86 2.59 -15.82 -1.82
N TYR A 87 1.86 -14.83 -1.31
CA TYR A 87 1.36 -14.86 0.07
C TYR A 87 -0.13 -14.54 0.19
N LEU A 88 -0.69 -13.71 -0.70
CA LEU A 88 -2.13 -13.43 -0.70
C LEU A 88 -2.92 -14.73 -0.88
N PRO A 89 -3.85 -15.10 0.03
CA PRO A 89 -4.67 -16.29 -0.12
C PRO A 89 -5.45 -16.31 -1.44
N SER A 90 -5.51 -17.48 -2.10
CA SER A 90 -6.13 -17.61 -3.42
C SER A 90 -7.62 -17.29 -3.44
N HIS A 91 -8.31 -17.38 -2.30
CA HIS A 91 -9.73 -17.07 -2.18
C HIS A 91 -9.96 -16.17 -0.98
N ALA A 92 -10.93 -15.26 -1.12
CA ALA A 92 -11.36 -14.43 0.00
C ALA A 92 -12.01 -15.30 1.08
N SER A 93 -11.77 -14.98 2.35
CA SER A 93 -12.27 -15.77 3.47
C SER A 93 -12.61 -14.90 4.66
N SER A 94 -13.76 -15.15 5.30
CA SER A 94 -14.13 -14.53 6.57
C SER A 94 -13.41 -15.14 7.79
N ARG A 95 -12.65 -16.22 7.58
CA ARG A 95 -11.85 -16.85 8.65
C ARG A 95 -10.66 -15.96 8.99
N SER A 96 -10.32 -15.89 10.27
CA SER A 96 -9.08 -15.27 10.73
C SER A 96 -7.88 -15.93 10.03
N LEU A 97 -7.00 -15.09 9.51
CA LEU A 97 -5.74 -15.53 8.93
C LEU A 97 -4.68 -15.70 10.03
N PRO A 98 -3.67 -16.57 9.83
CA PRO A 98 -2.53 -16.64 10.72
C PRO A 98 -1.68 -15.36 10.61
N VAL A 99 -0.93 -15.05 11.68
CA VAL A 99 0.02 -13.91 11.71
C VAL A 99 1.07 -14.04 10.60
N HIS A 100 1.56 -15.27 10.36
CA HIS A 100 2.49 -15.58 9.28
C HIS A 100 1.78 -16.38 8.20
N LEU A 101 1.64 -15.77 7.02
CA LEU A 101 1.11 -16.45 5.85
C LEU A 101 2.17 -17.39 5.25
N GLU A 102 1.76 -18.61 4.94
CA GLU A 102 2.63 -19.55 4.24
C GLU A 102 2.84 -19.09 2.78
N ARG A 103 4.07 -19.26 2.31
CA ARG A 103 4.38 -18.99 0.90
C ARG A 103 3.68 -20.02 0.02
N LEU A 104 2.89 -19.54 -0.94
CA LEU A 104 2.22 -20.33 -1.95
C LEU A 104 3.22 -20.95 -2.94
N PRO A 105 2.89 -22.10 -3.55
CA PRO A 105 3.78 -22.76 -4.50
C PRO A 105 4.04 -21.93 -5.77
N GLU A 106 5.17 -22.20 -6.43
CA GLU A 106 5.65 -21.38 -7.56
C GLU A 106 4.69 -21.31 -8.75
N ASN A 107 3.93 -22.39 -8.97
CA ASN A 107 2.91 -22.44 -10.03
C ASN A 107 1.78 -21.42 -9.81
N VAL A 108 1.46 -21.08 -8.56
CA VAL A 108 0.44 -20.07 -8.23
C VAL A 108 0.92 -18.69 -8.65
N GLY A 109 2.15 -18.31 -8.28
CA GLY A 109 2.74 -17.03 -8.68
C GLY A 109 2.85 -16.90 -10.20
N THR A 110 3.33 -17.95 -10.87
CA THR A 110 3.40 -18.00 -12.35
C THR A 110 2.02 -17.81 -12.99
N SER A 111 0.99 -18.49 -12.47
CA SER A 111 -0.39 -18.34 -12.95
C SER A 111 -0.90 -16.91 -12.75
N ARG A 112 -0.66 -16.32 -11.57
CA ARG A 112 -1.10 -14.95 -11.24
C ARG A 112 -0.47 -13.89 -12.15
N LYS A 113 0.80 -14.04 -12.52
CA LYS A 113 1.43 -13.17 -13.52
C LYS A 113 0.77 -13.27 -14.89
N ALA A 114 0.49 -14.50 -15.32
CA ALA A 114 -0.07 -14.77 -16.65
C ALA A 114 -1.56 -14.40 -16.79
N ARG A 115 -2.36 -14.58 -15.73
CA ARG A 115 -3.83 -14.53 -15.79
C ARG A 115 -4.47 -13.60 -14.76
N GLY A 116 -3.67 -12.99 -13.89
CA GLY A 116 -4.17 -12.26 -12.73
C GLY A 116 -4.60 -13.19 -11.61
N ILE A 117 -5.16 -12.60 -10.56
CA ILE A 117 -5.65 -13.36 -9.40
C ILE A 117 -7.10 -13.77 -9.66
N GLU A 118 -7.26 -14.99 -10.17
CA GLU A 118 -8.57 -15.54 -10.53
C GLU A 118 -9.56 -15.48 -9.35
N LYS A 119 -10.86 -15.28 -9.66
CA LYS A 119 -11.97 -15.09 -8.71
C LYS A 119 -11.94 -13.80 -7.87
N ARG A 120 -10.97 -12.90 -8.08
CA ARG A 120 -10.94 -11.58 -7.44
C ARG A 120 -10.98 -10.46 -8.47
N CYS A 121 -11.62 -9.35 -8.11
CA CYS A 121 -11.44 -8.07 -8.78
C CYS A 121 -10.48 -7.23 -7.94
N MET A 122 -9.19 -7.23 -8.30
CA MET A 122 -8.16 -6.54 -7.54
C MET A 122 -8.15 -5.04 -7.89
N ILE A 123 -8.24 -4.17 -6.90
CA ILE A 123 -8.12 -2.72 -7.05
C ILE A 123 -6.98 -2.21 -6.18
N GLY A 124 -6.00 -1.55 -6.79
CA GLY A 124 -4.89 -0.92 -6.07
C GLY A 124 -5.23 0.51 -5.69
N VAL A 125 -5.14 0.85 -4.41
CA VAL A 125 -5.34 2.21 -3.89
C VAL A 125 -4.03 2.67 -3.28
N GLY A 126 -3.47 3.77 -3.76
CA GLY A 126 -2.17 4.23 -3.30
C GLY A 126 -2.10 5.74 -3.15
N HIS A 127 -1.58 6.20 -2.01
CA HIS A 127 -1.31 7.62 -1.74
C HIS A 127 0.19 7.92 -1.88
N SER A 128 0.57 8.96 -2.65
CA SER A 128 1.95 9.42 -2.82
C SER A 128 2.93 8.28 -3.12
N LEU A 129 3.84 7.93 -2.19
CA LEU A 129 4.74 6.78 -2.31
C LEU A 129 3.99 5.48 -2.64
N GLY A 130 2.92 5.17 -1.91
CA GLY A 130 2.10 4.00 -2.18
C GLY A 130 1.45 4.06 -3.56
N GLY A 131 1.03 5.24 -4.00
CA GLY A 131 0.52 5.47 -5.36
C GLY A 131 1.58 5.18 -6.42
N CYS A 132 2.80 5.66 -6.22
CA CYS A 132 3.94 5.37 -7.10
C CYS A 132 4.27 3.87 -7.11
N SER A 133 4.24 3.17 -5.96
CA SER A 133 4.51 1.74 -5.88
C SER A 133 3.43 0.90 -6.57
N ILE A 134 2.15 1.21 -6.35
CA ILE A 134 1.02 0.56 -7.03
C ILE A 134 1.09 0.79 -8.55
N ALA A 135 1.35 2.02 -9.01
CA ALA A 135 1.50 2.29 -10.44
C ALA A 135 2.70 1.53 -11.03
N ARG A 136 3.83 1.50 -10.32
CA ARG A 136 5.04 0.80 -10.76
C ARG A 136 4.83 -0.71 -10.88
N LEU A 137 4.13 -1.32 -9.93
CA LEU A 137 3.85 -2.75 -9.95
C LEU A 137 2.81 -3.11 -11.03
N ALA A 138 1.82 -2.25 -11.27
CA ALA A 138 0.86 -2.42 -12.35
C ALA A 138 1.51 -2.37 -13.75
N ILE A 139 2.58 -1.57 -13.90
CA ILE A 139 3.41 -1.57 -15.13
C ILE A 139 4.19 -2.89 -15.26
N ALA A 140 4.73 -3.41 -14.15
CA ALA A 140 5.54 -4.62 -14.15
C ALA A 140 4.70 -5.88 -14.42
N GLU A 141 3.50 -5.96 -13.83
CA GLU A 141 2.61 -7.11 -13.91
C GLU A 141 1.16 -6.64 -14.18
N PRO A 142 0.81 -6.36 -15.45
CA PRO A 142 -0.43 -5.68 -15.84
C PRO A 142 -1.71 -6.49 -15.57
N ASN A 143 -1.59 -7.80 -15.35
CA ASN A 143 -2.72 -8.66 -15.07
C ASN A 143 -3.16 -8.65 -13.59
N ILE A 144 -2.41 -7.99 -12.71
CA ILE A 144 -2.67 -8.03 -11.27
C ILE A 144 -3.88 -7.18 -10.88
N PHE A 145 -3.96 -5.94 -11.36
CA PHE A 145 -5.03 -5.00 -11.00
C PHE A 145 -6.00 -4.77 -12.14
N SER A 146 -7.29 -4.74 -11.80
CA SER A 146 -8.36 -4.34 -12.73
C SER A 146 -8.53 -2.82 -12.79
N SER A 147 -8.18 -2.10 -11.73
CA SER A 147 -8.27 -0.63 -11.65
C SER A 147 -7.32 -0.09 -10.58
N LEU A 148 -6.91 1.17 -10.73
CA LEU A 148 -6.03 1.87 -9.81
C LEU A 148 -6.70 3.17 -9.32
N ILE A 149 -6.56 3.47 -8.04
CA ILE A 149 -6.95 4.74 -7.43
C ILE A 149 -5.66 5.38 -6.88
N LEU A 150 -5.18 6.41 -7.56
CA LEU A 150 -3.92 7.08 -7.24
C LEU A 150 -4.21 8.44 -6.62
N VAL A 151 -3.92 8.57 -5.33
CA VAL A 151 -4.12 9.81 -4.55
C VAL A 151 -2.79 10.54 -4.47
N GLU A 152 -2.70 11.72 -5.08
CA GLU A 152 -1.49 12.58 -5.03
C GLU A 152 -0.18 11.82 -5.34
N ALA A 153 -0.23 10.90 -6.31
CA ALA A 153 0.93 10.11 -6.70
C ALA A 153 1.93 10.98 -7.48
N GLY A 154 3.11 11.19 -6.90
CA GLY A 154 4.20 11.99 -7.49
C GLY A 154 4.92 11.29 -8.64
N ILE A 155 4.18 10.90 -9.69
CA ILE A 155 4.73 10.21 -10.86
C ILE A 155 5.25 11.26 -11.85
N VAL A 156 6.57 11.39 -11.91
CA VAL A 156 7.26 12.30 -12.82
C VAL A 156 8.11 11.50 -13.81
N ALA A 157 8.22 12.00 -15.04
CA ALA A 157 9.10 11.40 -16.04
C ALA A 157 10.55 11.43 -15.55
N TYR A 158 11.27 10.32 -15.76
CA TYR A 158 12.70 10.28 -15.48
C TYR A 158 13.40 11.33 -16.36
N PRO A 159 14.29 12.18 -15.80
CA PRO A 159 14.92 13.24 -16.56
C PRO A 159 15.77 12.63 -17.68
N GLY A 160 15.49 13.02 -18.93
CA GLY A 160 16.28 12.59 -20.10
C GLY A 160 17.66 13.24 -20.19
N SER A 161 17.90 14.31 -19.42
CA SER A 161 19.19 15.00 -19.27
C SER A 161 19.23 15.81 -17.96
N GLY A 162 20.43 16.19 -17.52
CA GLY A 162 20.63 16.98 -16.30
C GLY A 162 20.70 16.14 -15.00
N PRO A 163 20.91 16.78 -13.84
CA PRO A 163 21.02 16.08 -12.57
C PRO A 163 19.66 15.56 -12.10
N LEU A 164 19.65 14.42 -11.40
CA LEU A 164 18.46 13.88 -10.73
C LEU A 164 17.87 14.82 -9.69
N VAL A 165 18.74 15.65 -9.07
CA VAL A 165 18.34 16.70 -8.14
C VAL A 165 18.45 18.04 -8.86
N ASP A 166 17.32 18.72 -9.03
CA ASP A 166 17.21 20.03 -9.67
C ASP A 166 16.68 21.08 -8.68
N LYS A 167 16.53 22.33 -9.13
CA LYS A 167 16.00 23.42 -8.28
C LYS A 167 14.59 23.14 -7.74
N ARG A 168 13.79 22.28 -8.38
CA ARG A 168 12.43 21.91 -7.95
C ARG A 168 12.47 20.79 -6.93
N THR A 169 13.38 19.84 -7.04
CA THR A 169 13.47 18.70 -6.11
C THR A 169 14.34 19.00 -4.88
N PHE A 170 15.29 19.93 -4.99
CA PHE A 170 16.20 20.29 -3.91
C PHE A 170 15.51 20.74 -2.60
N PRO A 171 14.43 21.56 -2.63
CA PRO A 171 13.72 21.92 -1.41
C PRO A 171 13.16 20.69 -0.65
N TYR A 172 12.63 19.68 -1.34
CA TYR A 172 12.13 18.47 -0.69
C TYR A 172 13.24 17.71 0.06
N LEU A 173 14.45 17.65 -0.54
CA LEU A 173 15.62 17.05 0.11
C LEU A 173 16.00 17.82 1.39
N VAL A 174 16.07 19.15 1.33
CA VAL A 174 16.41 19.99 2.48
C VAL A 174 15.37 19.82 3.60
N TYR A 175 14.08 19.81 3.25
CA TYR A 175 13.03 19.58 4.24
C TYR A 175 13.08 18.17 4.83
N ALA A 176 13.40 17.15 4.04
CA ALA A 176 13.57 15.79 4.54
C ALA A 176 14.73 15.67 5.53
N ILE A 177 15.89 16.27 5.23
CA ILE A 177 17.07 16.26 6.11
C ILE A 177 16.80 16.98 7.43
N LYS A 178 16.00 18.06 7.40
CA LYS A 178 15.64 18.83 8.60
C LYS A 178 14.60 18.15 9.49
N ARG A 179 13.95 17.07 9.03
CA ARG A 179 12.94 16.39 9.83
C ARG A 179 13.62 15.69 11.00
N GLN A 180 13.11 15.96 12.19
CA GLN A 180 13.45 15.17 13.36
C GLN A 180 13.02 13.72 13.12
N CYS A 181 13.95 12.79 13.31
CA CYS A 181 13.75 11.36 13.08
C CYS A 181 13.85 10.53 14.36
N TRP A 182 14.09 11.19 15.51
CA TRP A 182 14.21 10.53 16.81
C TRP A 182 13.66 11.42 17.91
N TRP A 183 13.01 10.80 18.89
CA TRP A 183 12.47 11.45 20.09
C TRP A 183 12.87 10.65 21.33
N PRO A 184 13.20 11.32 22.45
CA PRO A 184 13.54 10.64 23.71
C PRO A 184 12.41 9.81 24.32
N SER A 185 11.16 10.20 24.05
CA SER A 185 9.96 9.54 24.58
C SER A 185 8.78 9.66 23.62
N ARG A 186 7.78 8.78 23.80
CA ARG A 186 6.53 8.82 23.02
C ARG A 186 5.75 10.10 23.30
N GLU A 187 5.80 10.58 24.55
CA GLU A 187 5.14 11.81 25.00
C GLU A 187 5.73 13.04 24.31
N GLU A 188 7.05 13.11 24.17
CA GLU A 188 7.72 14.19 23.43
C GLU A 188 7.44 14.11 21.92
N ALA A 189 7.42 12.91 21.33
CA ALA A 189 7.02 12.73 19.93
C ALA A 189 5.59 13.23 19.69
N HIS A 190 4.66 12.86 20.58
CA HIS A 190 3.27 13.27 20.52
C HIS A 190 3.12 14.79 20.68
N ALA A 191 3.79 15.40 21.65
CA ALA A 191 3.78 16.85 21.86
C ALA A 191 4.35 17.62 20.66
N ALA A 192 5.45 17.13 20.06
CA ALA A 192 6.05 17.72 18.87
C ALA A 192 5.12 17.63 17.64
N LEU A 193 4.43 16.50 17.46
CA LEU A 193 3.44 16.34 16.40
C LEU A 193 2.26 17.30 16.61
N LEU A 194 1.68 17.36 17.80
CA LEU A 194 0.55 18.26 18.11
C LEU A 194 0.90 19.75 17.98
N ALA A 195 2.16 20.13 18.15
CA ALA A 195 2.61 21.50 17.92
C ALA A 195 2.52 21.93 16.44
N SER A 196 2.46 20.97 15.50
CA SER A 196 2.21 21.24 14.09
C SER A 196 0.70 21.38 13.84
N PRO A 197 0.23 22.48 13.22
CA PRO A 197 -1.19 22.63 12.87
C PRO A 197 -1.75 21.47 12.07
N PHE A 198 -0.91 20.83 11.23
CA PHE A 198 -1.30 19.69 10.40
C PHE A 198 -1.75 18.47 11.22
N PHE A 199 -1.20 18.24 12.41
CA PHE A 199 -1.55 17.10 13.26
C PHE A 199 -2.43 17.48 14.45
N SER A 200 -2.90 18.73 14.50
CA SER A 200 -3.65 19.28 15.65
C SER A 200 -5.17 19.12 15.57
N SER A 201 -5.68 18.52 14.48
CA SER A 201 -7.11 18.36 14.17
C SER A 201 -7.66 16.98 14.50
#